data_AF-A0A9E3C946-F1
#
_entry.id   AF-A0A9E3C946-F1
#
_cell.length_a   1.000
_cell.length_b   1.000
_cell.length_c   1.000
_cell.angle_alpha   90.00
_cell.angle_beta   90.00
_cell.angle_gamma   90.00
#
_symmetry.space_group_name_H-M   'P 1'
#
loop_
_entity.id
_entity.type
_entity.pdbx_description
1 polymer ?
#
loop_
_entity_poly.entity_id
_entity_poly.type
_entity_poly.pdbx_seq_one_letter_code
_entity_poly.pdbx_strand_id
1 'polypeptide(L)'
;MITDLLPPWLSIAVFAWTLHMVIYHGIALGFEWLDATGRLQQYRVRRPERRGYAALLPRVLFNQCIILLPSMLMLEWTGLAFVGDPQLDASWFIASLFLMMFGHDAVQYIGHRLMHRRSLLRLLGHHVHHSTGASRAVSACYMSAADFFMEIVLPYLLPLVLIGGGGSDLLFHIVTMSLGAIGGLYEHSGFDFARSLRGEKSTPARTFIVNLIADKLSSHAHAEHHRRSNVSFSDGFGSSGICDTVFRTRWDLADGAAAPPQGAQPVPGEGGAAD
;
A
#
# COMPACT_ATOMS: atom_id res chain seq x y z
N MET A 1 -22.41 -23.37 4.79
CA MET A 1 -21.66 -22.10 4.79
C MET A 1 -20.30 -22.35 4.14
N ILE A 2 -19.59 -21.33 3.59
CA ILE A 2 -18.31 -21.56 2.87
C ILE A 2 -17.27 -22.21 3.80
N THR A 3 -17.32 -21.92 5.10
CA THR A 3 -16.48 -22.54 6.14
C THR A 3 -16.66 -24.05 6.25
N ASP A 4 -17.86 -24.58 6.01
CA ASP A 4 -18.13 -26.03 6.02
C ASP A 4 -17.46 -26.76 4.84
N LEU A 5 -16.95 -26.02 3.86
CA LEU A 5 -16.19 -26.56 2.73
C LEU A 5 -14.71 -26.76 3.06
N LEU A 6 -14.21 -26.15 4.14
CA LEU A 6 -12.82 -26.33 4.55
C LEU A 6 -12.66 -27.65 5.32
N PRO A 7 -11.61 -28.43 5.04
CA PRO A 7 -11.28 -29.56 5.89
C PRO A 7 -11.04 -29.08 7.33
N PRO A 8 -11.51 -29.82 8.36
CA PRO A 8 -11.44 -29.37 9.76
C PRO A 8 -10.02 -29.21 10.29
N TRP A 9 -9.00 -29.72 9.57
CA TRP A 9 -7.58 -29.57 9.90
C TRP A 9 -6.94 -28.31 9.29
N LEU A 10 -7.63 -27.62 8.37
CA LEU A 10 -7.11 -26.45 7.69
C LEU A 10 -7.48 -25.18 8.45
N SER A 11 -6.47 -24.47 8.95
CA SER A 11 -6.67 -23.18 9.64
C SER A 11 -7.19 -22.11 8.67
N ILE A 12 -8.00 -21.19 9.21
CA ILE A 12 -8.57 -20.09 8.43
C ILE A 12 -7.48 -19.12 8.01
N ALA A 13 -6.50 -18.86 8.88
CA ALA A 13 -5.34 -18.05 8.51
C ALA A 13 -4.56 -18.67 7.34
N VAL A 14 -4.33 -19.99 7.33
CA VAL A 14 -3.63 -20.67 6.22
C VAL A 14 -4.42 -20.55 4.92
N PHE A 15 -5.74 -20.74 4.98
CA PHE A 15 -6.59 -20.62 3.79
C PHE A 15 -6.61 -19.18 3.26
N ALA A 16 -6.84 -18.19 4.12
CA ALA A 16 -6.86 -16.78 3.77
C ALA A 16 -5.50 -16.33 3.20
N TRP A 17 -4.39 -16.74 3.84
CA TRP A 17 -3.04 -16.52 3.34
C TRP A 17 -2.82 -17.16 1.97
N THR A 18 -3.24 -18.41 1.76
CA THR A 18 -3.08 -19.11 0.48
C THR A 18 -3.78 -18.35 -0.64
N LEU A 19 -5.01 -17.90 -0.41
CA LEU A 19 -5.73 -17.11 -1.41
C LEU A 19 -5.04 -15.76 -1.65
N HIS A 20 -4.57 -15.10 -0.60
CA HIS A 20 -3.77 -13.88 -0.73
C HIS A 20 -2.53 -14.10 -1.60
N MET A 21 -1.80 -15.21 -1.42
CA MET A 21 -0.65 -15.56 -2.26
C MET A 21 -1.04 -15.71 -3.73
N VAL A 22 -2.14 -16.39 -4.02
CA VAL A 22 -2.66 -16.58 -5.38
C VAL A 22 -3.01 -15.23 -6.02
N ILE A 23 -3.74 -14.38 -5.30
CA ILE A 23 -4.18 -13.07 -5.80
C ILE A 23 -2.97 -12.14 -5.99
N TYR A 24 -2.10 -12.06 -4.99
CA TYR A 24 -0.94 -11.19 -5.02
C TYR A 24 -0.03 -11.55 -6.20
N HIS A 25 0.37 -12.82 -6.31
CA HIS A 25 1.26 -13.24 -7.39
C HIS A 25 0.57 -13.27 -8.75
N GLY A 26 -0.72 -13.61 -8.82
CA GLY A 26 -1.49 -13.56 -10.06
C GLY A 26 -1.53 -12.15 -10.66
N ILE A 27 -1.82 -11.14 -9.84
CA ILE A 27 -1.85 -9.73 -10.27
C ILE A 27 -0.43 -9.24 -10.58
N ALA A 28 0.55 -9.55 -9.73
CA ALA A 28 1.94 -9.15 -9.96
C ALA A 28 2.49 -9.70 -11.28
N LEU A 29 2.19 -10.97 -11.60
CA LEU A 29 2.52 -11.59 -12.88
C LEU A 29 1.75 -10.96 -14.04
N GLY A 30 0.50 -10.55 -13.83
CA GLY A 30 -0.27 -9.79 -14.81
C GLY A 30 0.43 -8.48 -15.21
N PHE A 31 0.91 -7.71 -14.23
CA PHE A 31 1.71 -6.51 -14.50
C PHE A 31 3.07 -6.81 -15.14
N GLU A 32 3.75 -7.88 -14.72
CA GLU A 32 5.00 -8.31 -15.35
C GLU A 32 4.79 -8.68 -16.83
N TRP A 33 3.66 -9.33 -17.15
CA TRP A 33 3.29 -9.64 -18.53
C TRP A 33 2.99 -8.39 -19.35
N LEU A 34 2.31 -7.38 -18.78
CA LEU A 34 2.12 -6.08 -19.44
C LEU A 34 3.46 -5.41 -19.75
N ASP A 35 4.43 -5.50 -18.83
CA ASP A 35 5.78 -4.98 -19.02
C ASP A 35 6.54 -5.72 -20.11
N ALA A 36 6.52 -7.04 -20.10
CA ALA A 36 7.22 -7.86 -21.09
C ALA A 36 6.65 -7.69 -22.50
N THR A 37 5.34 -7.49 -22.63
CA THR A 37 4.66 -7.39 -23.93
C THR A 37 4.53 -5.96 -24.46
N GLY A 38 4.84 -4.95 -23.65
CA GLY A 38 4.61 -3.55 -24.02
C GLY A 38 3.13 -3.19 -24.17
N ARG A 39 2.21 -3.99 -23.64
CA ARG A 39 0.78 -3.65 -23.60
C ARG A 39 0.54 -2.55 -22.57
N LEU A 40 -0.41 -1.67 -22.85
CA LEU A 40 -0.83 -0.59 -21.94
C LEU A 40 0.29 0.43 -21.59
N GLN A 41 1.35 0.52 -22.39
CA GLN A 41 2.49 1.42 -22.12
C GLN A 41 2.11 2.91 -22.11
N GLN A 42 0.99 3.30 -22.72
CA GLN A 42 0.46 4.66 -22.59
C GLN A 42 0.11 5.04 -21.14
N TYR A 43 -0.19 4.04 -20.30
CA TYR A 43 -0.45 4.22 -18.87
C TYR A 43 0.81 4.08 -18.01
N ARG A 44 1.94 3.66 -18.58
CA ARG A 44 3.19 3.54 -17.84
C ARG A 44 3.76 4.93 -17.56
N VAL A 45 3.94 5.26 -16.27
CA VAL A 45 4.48 6.55 -15.83
C VAL A 45 5.86 6.44 -15.20
N ARG A 46 6.24 5.23 -14.76
CA ARG A 46 7.56 4.94 -14.17
C ARG A 46 8.30 3.92 -15.03
N ARG A 47 9.59 4.16 -15.29
CA ARG A 47 10.41 3.21 -16.07
C ARG A 47 10.63 1.93 -15.25
N PRO A 48 10.47 0.74 -15.84
CA PRO A 48 10.79 -0.50 -15.15
C PRO A 48 12.24 -0.51 -14.67
N GLU A 49 12.45 -1.02 -13.48
CA GLU A 49 13.79 -1.18 -12.92
C GLU A 49 14.61 -2.29 -13.55
N ARG A 50 15.92 -2.21 -13.29
CA ARG A 50 16.93 -3.21 -13.70
C ARG A 50 16.69 -4.58 -13.08
N ARG A 51 16.19 -4.64 -11.84
CA ARG A 51 15.89 -5.91 -11.18
C ARG A 51 14.59 -6.48 -11.76
N GLY A 52 14.66 -7.68 -12.34
CA GLY A 52 13.47 -8.40 -12.80
C GLY A 52 12.68 -9.04 -11.66
N TYR A 53 11.47 -9.52 -11.97
CA TYR A 53 10.57 -10.20 -11.03
C TYR A 53 11.28 -11.28 -10.19
N ALA A 54 12.02 -12.18 -10.86
CA ALA A 54 12.73 -13.28 -10.22
C ALA A 54 13.80 -12.83 -9.21
N ALA A 55 14.38 -11.64 -9.38
CA ALA A 55 15.38 -11.10 -8.45
C ALA A 55 14.74 -10.54 -7.16
N LEU A 56 13.48 -10.10 -7.24
CA LEU A 56 12.74 -9.56 -6.09
C LEU A 56 12.01 -10.67 -5.31
N LEU A 57 11.57 -11.71 -6.01
CA LEU A 57 10.72 -12.77 -5.50
C LEU A 57 11.22 -13.46 -4.22
N PRO A 58 12.51 -13.82 -4.05
CA PRO A 58 12.95 -14.54 -2.84
C PRO A 58 12.67 -13.77 -1.54
N ARG A 59 12.86 -12.44 -1.54
CA ARG A 59 12.59 -11.60 -0.37
C ARG A 59 11.09 -11.42 -0.14
N VAL A 60 10.32 -11.29 -1.22
CA VAL A 60 8.85 -11.20 -1.16
C VAL A 60 8.26 -12.47 -0.54
N LEU A 61 8.69 -13.65 -1.02
CA LEU A 61 8.27 -14.93 -0.47
C LEU A 61 8.74 -15.12 0.98
N PHE A 62 9.95 -14.69 1.32
CA PHE A 62 10.41 -14.71 2.71
C PHE A 62 9.47 -13.91 3.61
N ASN A 63 9.15 -12.68 3.23
CA ASN A 63 8.25 -11.82 3.99
C ASN A 63 6.85 -12.45 4.14
N GLN A 64 6.28 -12.97 3.06
CA GLN A 64 4.94 -13.57 3.07
C GLN A 64 4.88 -14.90 3.84
N CYS A 65 5.89 -15.76 3.70
CA CYS A 65 5.89 -17.09 4.31
C CYS A 65 6.42 -17.10 5.74
N ILE A 66 7.41 -16.25 6.06
CA ILE A 66 8.13 -16.29 7.35
C ILE A 66 7.68 -15.17 8.29
N ILE A 67 7.08 -14.10 7.79
CA ILE A 67 6.61 -12.99 8.63
C ILE A 67 5.07 -12.93 8.66
N LEU A 68 4.41 -12.83 7.50
CA LEU A 68 2.94 -12.70 7.46
C LEU A 68 2.24 -13.96 7.98
N LEU A 69 2.50 -15.13 7.38
CA LEU A 69 1.80 -16.37 7.75
C LEU A 69 1.97 -16.72 9.24
N PRO A 70 3.18 -16.72 9.83
CA PRO A 70 3.34 -16.98 11.26
C PRO A 70 2.61 -15.96 12.15
N SER A 71 2.56 -14.69 11.74
CA SER A 71 1.81 -13.66 12.47
C SER A 71 0.30 -13.93 12.44
N MET A 72 -0.25 -14.33 11.29
CA MET A 72 -1.66 -14.70 11.16
C MET A 72 -1.99 -15.94 12.01
N LEU A 73 -1.15 -16.98 11.91
CA LEU A 73 -1.29 -18.21 12.70
C LEU A 73 -1.21 -17.96 14.20
N MET A 74 -0.31 -17.07 14.64
CA MET A 74 -0.20 -16.70 16.06
C MET A 74 -1.49 -16.03 16.55
N LEU A 75 -2.10 -15.14 15.77
CA LEU A 75 -3.36 -14.49 16.15
C LEU A 75 -4.55 -15.44 16.13
N GLU A 76 -4.60 -16.39 15.19
CA GLU A 76 -5.60 -17.47 15.22
C GLU A 76 -5.42 -18.37 16.45
N TRP A 77 -4.18 -18.80 16.72
CA TRP A 77 -3.86 -19.65 17.86
C TRP A 77 -4.17 -19.00 19.22
N THR A 78 -3.94 -17.70 19.35
CA THR A 78 -4.29 -16.92 20.56
C THR A 78 -5.78 -16.57 20.64
N GLY A 79 -6.57 -16.86 19.60
CA GLY A 79 -7.99 -16.53 19.55
C GLY A 79 -8.27 -15.03 19.36
N LEU A 80 -7.31 -14.27 18.85
CA LEU A 80 -7.44 -12.82 18.62
C LEU A 80 -7.96 -12.46 17.22
N ALA A 81 -7.75 -13.32 16.22
CA ALA A 81 -8.25 -13.14 14.86
C ALA A 81 -8.57 -14.48 14.20
N PHE A 82 -9.36 -14.48 13.11
CA PHE A 82 -9.73 -15.69 12.36
C PHE A 82 -10.52 -16.74 13.17
N VAL A 83 -11.12 -16.34 14.29
CA VAL A 83 -11.91 -17.19 15.18
C VAL A 83 -13.27 -16.54 15.45
N GLY A 84 -14.26 -17.33 15.86
CA GLY A 84 -15.62 -16.85 16.15
C GLY A 84 -16.62 -17.22 15.06
N ASP A 85 -17.64 -16.39 14.86
CA ASP A 85 -18.77 -16.71 13.98
C ASP A 85 -18.35 -16.90 12.50
N PRO A 86 -18.86 -17.93 11.81
CA PRO A 86 -18.51 -18.25 10.42
C PRO A 86 -19.14 -17.31 9.39
N GLN A 87 -20.06 -16.46 9.83
CA GLN A 87 -20.73 -15.47 9.01
C GLN A 87 -21.00 -14.26 9.87
N LEU A 88 -20.42 -13.12 9.51
CA LEU A 88 -20.71 -11.86 10.17
C LEU A 88 -22.13 -11.41 9.78
N ASP A 89 -22.81 -10.75 10.72
CA ASP A 89 -23.99 -9.98 10.38
C ASP A 89 -23.67 -8.99 9.25
N ALA A 90 -24.59 -8.79 8.30
CA ALA A 90 -24.32 -7.97 7.13
C ALA A 90 -23.96 -6.52 7.47
N SER A 91 -24.58 -5.93 8.51
CA SER A 91 -24.26 -4.58 8.95
C SER A 91 -22.88 -4.53 9.59
N TRP A 92 -22.53 -5.54 10.39
CA TRP A 92 -21.20 -5.65 11.00
C TRP A 92 -20.12 -5.94 9.97
N PHE A 93 -20.39 -6.74 8.94
CA PHE A 93 -19.50 -6.98 7.82
C PHE A 93 -19.13 -5.67 7.13
N ILE A 94 -20.13 -4.86 6.76
CA ILE A 94 -19.91 -3.56 6.10
C ILE A 94 -19.18 -2.60 7.05
N ALA A 95 -19.61 -2.50 8.30
CA ALA A 95 -18.93 -1.66 9.30
C ALA A 95 -17.46 -2.08 9.48
N SER A 96 -17.19 -3.38 9.54
CA SER A 96 -15.85 -3.95 9.66
C SER A 96 -14.97 -3.59 8.48
N LEU A 97 -15.48 -3.59 7.24
CA LEU A 97 -14.71 -3.14 6.08
C LEU A 97 -14.26 -1.67 6.20
N PHE A 98 -15.15 -0.78 6.65
CA PHE A 98 -14.80 0.61 6.88
C PHE A 98 -13.81 0.77 8.04
N LEU A 99 -14.01 0.05 9.15
CA LEU A 99 -13.10 0.09 10.29
C LEU A 99 -11.70 -0.44 9.92
N MET A 100 -11.63 -1.50 9.09
CA MET A 100 -10.38 -1.98 8.51
C MET A 100 -9.70 -0.91 7.66
N MET A 101 -10.44 -0.22 6.79
CA MET A 101 -9.93 0.87 5.97
C MET A 101 -9.29 1.98 6.81
N PHE A 102 -10.01 2.50 7.83
CA PHE A 102 -9.48 3.56 8.70
C PHE A 102 -8.35 3.09 9.61
N GLY A 103 -8.49 1.89 10.19
CA GLY A 103 -7.48 1.33 11.07
C GLY A 103 -6.17 1.06 10.33
N HIS A 104 -6.26 0.52 9.10
CA HIS A 104 -5.09 0.30 8.25
C HIS A 104 -4.39 1.63 7.95
N ASP A 105 -5.14 2.65 7.50
CA ASP A 105 -4.59 3.98 7.21
C ASP A 105 -3.87 4.58 8.41
N ALA A 106 -4.48 4.51 9.61
CA ALA A 106 -3.89 5.06 10.82
C ALA A 106 -2.61 4.31 11.24
N VAL A 107 -2.65 2.98 11.29
CA VAL A 107 -1.50 2.17 11.74
C VAL A 107 -0.36 2.27 10.73
N GLN A 108 -0.67 2.20 9.43
CA GLN A 108 0.32 2.37 8.37
C GLN A 108 0.95 3.75 8.43
N TYR A 109 0.14 4.81 8.49
CA TYR A 109 0.66 6.19 8.55
C TYR A 109 1.64 6.37 9.71
N ILE A 110 1.31 5.88 10.90
CA ILE A 110 2.18 5.98 12.08
C ILE A 110 3.47 5.19 11.87
N GLY A 111 3.37 3.93 11.45
CA GLY A 111 4.52 3.06 11.22
C GLY A 111 5.46 3.62 10.15
N HIS A 112 4.89 4.01 9.03
CA HIS A 112 5.58 4.57 7.88
C HIS A 112 6.28 5.90 8.23
N ARG A 113 5.56 6.84 8.87
CA ARG A 113 6.14 8.11 9.30
C ARG A 113 7.29 7.94 10.29
N LEU A 114 7.18 6.94 11.16
CA LEU A 114 8.26 6.59 12.09
C LEU A 114 9.49 6.09 11.32
N MET A 115 9.30 5.26 10.28
CA MET A 115 10.39 4.73 9.46
C MET A 115 11.08 5.78 8.59
N HIS A 116 10.42 6.89 8.26
CA HIS A 116 11.07 8.03 7.62
C HIS A 116 12.01 8.84 8.53
N ARG A 117 12.06 8.55 9.84
CA ARG A 117 13.09 9.15 10.70
C ARG A 117 14.46 8.59 10.31
N ARG A 118 15.46 9.46 10.12
CA ARG A 118 16.79 9.10 9.60
C ARG A 118 17.45 7.91 10.32
N SER A 119 17.30 7.80 11.64
CA SER A 119 17.83 6.70 12.43
C SER A 119 17.12 5.38 12.15
N LEU A 120 15.80 5.42 11.99
CA LEU A 120 14.95 4.24 11.82
C LEU A 120 14.91 3.74 10.37
N LEU A 121 15.05 4.64 9.39
CA LEU A 121 15.09 4.30 7.96
C LEU A 121 16.16 3.26 7.62
N ARG A 122 17.32 3.36 8.27
CA ARG A 122 18.41 2.37 8.10
C ARG A 122 18.23 1.18 9.01
N LEU A 123 17.86 1.40 10.28
CA LEU A 123 17.70 0.33 11.26
C LEU A 123 16.61 -0.68 10.87
N LEU A 124 15.44 -0.17 10.45
CA LEU A 124 14.31 -0.97 10.02
C LEU A 124 14.38 -1.31 8.52
N GLY A 125 15.40 -0.85 7.80
CA GLY A 125 15.64 -1.24 6.42
C GLY A 125 14.66 -0.66 5.40
N HIS A 126 13.92 0.41 5.73
CA HIS A 126 12.93 1.02 4.83
C HIS A 126 13.52 1.56 3.51
N HIS A 127 14.80 1.91 3.50
CA HIS A 127 15.53 2.22 2.25
C HIS A 127 15.56 1.07 1.23
N VAL A 128 15.36 -0.18 1.65
CA VAL A 128 15.26 -1.34 0.76
C VAL A 128 14.00 -1.24 -0.08
N HIS A 129 12.87 -0.88 0.54
CA HIS A 129 11.60 -0.65 -0.14
C HIS A 129 11.71 0.48 -1.15
N HIS A 130 12.29 1.61 -0.74
CA HIS A 130 12.53 2.72 -1.65
C HIS A 130 13.52 2.43 -2.79
N SER A 131 14.33 1.36 -2.67
CA SER A 131 15.27 1.00 -3.72
C SER A 131 14.61 0.47 -5.00
N THR A 132 13.29 0.26 -5.00
CA THR A 132 12.54 -0.24 -6.17
C THR A 132 11.71 0.81 -6.93
N GLY A 133 11.70 2.05 -6.42
CA GLY A 133 11.03 3.19 -7.05
C GLY A 133 9.55 3.00 -7.39
N ALA A 134 8.88 1.99 -6.80
CA ALA A 134 7.52 1.56 -7.12
C ALA A 134 7.28 1.41 -8.64
N SER A 135 8.20 0.75 -9.33
CA SER A 135 8.17 0.57 -10.78
C SER A 135 7.78 -0.83 -11.25
N ARG A 136 7.62 -1.78 -10.32
CA ARG A 136 7.21 -3.17 -10.58
C ARG A 136 6.28 -3.63 -9.48
N ALA A 137 5.14 -4.21 -9.85
CA ALA A 137 4.08 -4.57 -8.91
C ALA A 137 4.58 -5.47 -7.77
N VAL A 138 5.36 -6.52 -8.08
CA VAL A 138 5.94 -7.45 -7.09
C VAL A 138 6.82 -6.77 -6.03
N SER A 139 7.31 -5.55 -6.30
CA SER A 139 8.11 -4.81 -5.34
C SER A 139 7.31 -4.26 -4.16
N ALA A 140 5.98 -4.31 -4.19
CA ALA A 140 5.11 -3.93 -3.08
C ALA A 140 5.44 -4.64 -1.76
N CYS A 141 6.00 -5.86 -1.82
CA CYS A 141 6.46 -6.59 -0.62
C CYS A 141 7.98 -6.81 -0.61
N TYR A 142 8.72 -6.14 -1.50
CA TYR A 142 10.19 -6.16 -1.51
C TYR A 142 10.73 -5.15 -0.52
N MET A 143 10.86 -5.59 0.72
CA MET A 143 11.25 -4.74 1.84
C MET A 143 11.96 -5.56 2.92
N SER A 144 12.57 -4.90 3.90
CA SER A 144 13.17 -5.62 5.03
C SER A 144 12.07 -6.36 5.83
N ALA A 145 12.44 -7.35 6.65
CA ALA A 145 11.45 -8.04 7.50
C ALA A 145 10.78 -7.11 8.52
N ALA A 146 11.55 -6.17 9.10
CA ALA A 146 11.01 -5.20 10.05
C ALA A 146 10.09 -4.18 9.38
N ASP A 147 10.47 -3.74 8.18
CA ASP A 147 9.67 -2.86 7.33
C ASP A 147 8.35 -3.54 6.95
N PHE A 148 8.41 -4.78 6.48
CA PHE A 148 7.25 -5.61 6.16
C PHE A 148 6.32 -5.81 7.35
N PHE A 149 6.88 -6.04 8.53
CA PHE A 149 6.07 -6.17 9.72
C PHE A 149 5.34 -4.87 10.05
N MET A 150 6.01 -3.73 9.95
CA MET A 150 5.45 -2.41 10.31
C MET A 150 4.50 -1.84 9.25
N GLU A 151 4.71 -2.09 7.95
CA GLU A 151 3.90 -1.52 6.86
C GLU A 151 2.81 -2.45 6.33
N ILE A 152 2.97 -3.76 6.50
CA ILE A 152 2.02 -4.75 5.96
C ILE A 152 1.34 -5.52 7.07
N VAL A 153 2.12 -6.15 7.96
CA VAL A 153 1.55 -7.04 8.97
C VAL A 153 0.75 -6.28 10.03
N LEU A 154 1.33 -5.23 10.63
CA LEU A 154 0.63 -4.44 11.65
C LEU A 154 -0.60 -3.69 11.10
N PRO A 155 -0.53 -2.99 9.96
CA PRO A 155 -1.69 -2.29 9.42
C PRO A 155 -2.84 -3.21 9.02
N TYR A 156 -2.56 -4.47 8.69
CA TYR A 156 -3.60 -5.47 8.50
C TYR A 156 -4.11 -6.06 9.82
N LEU A 157 -3.21 -6.63 10.62
CA LEU A 157 -3.63 -7.49 11.74
C LEU A 157 -4.08 -6.70 12.98
N LEU A 158 -3.51 -5.53 13.26
CA LEU A 158 -3.90 -4.77 14.45
C LEU A 158 -5.35 -4.25 14.33
N PRO A 159 -5.77 -3.60 13.23
CA PRO A 159 -7.18 -3.24 13.04
C PRO A 159 -8.10 -4.45 13.09
N LEU A 160 -7.70 -5.57 12.50
CA LEU A 160 -8.48 -6.81 12.51
C LEU A 160 -8.77 -7.29 13.93
N VAL A 161 -7.75 -7.32 14.80
CA VAL A 161 -7.93 -7.68 16.22
C VAL A 161 -8.84 -6.68 16.92
N LEU A 162 -8.66 -5.38 16.69
CA LEU A 162 -9.43 -4.32 17.35
C LEU A 162 -10.93 -4.35 17.02
N ILE A 163 -11.30 -4.86 15.85
CA ILE A 163 -12.71 -5.03 15.45
C ILE A 163 -13.27 -6.42 15.80
N GLY A 164 -12.60 -7.18 16.68
CA GLY A 164 -13.06 -8.48 17.13
C GLY A 164 -12.62 -9.65 16.24
N GLY A 165 -11.54 -9.49 15.48
CA GLY A 165 -10.87 -10.59 14.78
C GLY A 165 -11.47 -11.01 13.44
N GLY A 166 -12.58 -10.38 13.03
CA GLY A 166 -13.27 -10.65 11.75
C GLY A 166 -14.04 -11.97 11.70
N GLY A 167 -14.19 -12.67 12.83
CA GLY A 167 -14.84 -13.98 12.86
C GLY A 167 -14.05 -15.06 12.11
N SER A 168 -14.72 -16.20 11.88
CA SER A 168 -14.30 -17.22 10.91
C SER A 168 -14.90 -16.97 9.52
N ASP A 169 -15.42 -15.77 9.25
CA ASP A 169 -16.03 -15.39 7.98
C ASP A 169 -15.00 -15.28 6.85
N LEU A 170 -14.95 -16.33 6.02
CA LEU A 170 -14.01 -16.41 4.90
C LEU A 170 -14.22 -15.28 3.89
N LEU A 171 -15.46 -14.88 3.60
CA LEU A 171 -15.70 -13.83 2.61
C LEU A 171 -15.09 -12.51 3.09
N PHE A 172 -15.22 -12.20 4.38
CA PHE A 172 -14.65 -11.00 4.98
C PHE A 172 -13.12 -10.96 4.83
N HIS A 173 -12.44 -12.05 5.20
CA HIS A 173 -10.98 -12.16 5.09
C HIS A 173 -10.51 -12.07 3.64
N ILE A 174 -11.20 -12.75 2.72
CA ILE A 174 -10.89 -12.73 1.29
C ILE A 174 -11.00 -11.31 0.75
N VAL A 175 -12.13 -10.63 0.97
CA VAL A 175 -12.35 -9.26 0.45
C VAL A 175 -11.30 -8.31 1.00
N THR A 176 -11.08 -8.33 2.32
CA THR A 176 -10.15 -7.41 2.99
C THR A 176 -8.72 -7.59 2.50
N MET A 177 -8.21 -8.83 2.46
CA MET A 177 -6.84 -9.10 2.00
C MET A 177 -6.67 -8.85 0.50
N SER A 178 -7.69 -9.13 -0.31
CA SER A 178 -7.64 -8.93 -1.77
C SER A 178 -7.56 -7.45 -2.13
N LEU A 179 -8.38 -6.61 -1.49
CA LEU A 179 -8.37 -5.17 -1.73
C LEU A 179 -7.02 -4.54 -1.37
N GLY A 180 -6.42 -4.94 -0.24
CA GLY A 180 -5.07 -4.52 0.13
C GLY A 180 -4.02 -4.94 -0.89
N ALA A 181 -4.03 -6.22 -1.31
CA ALA A 181 -3.08 -6.74 -2.29
C ALA A 181 -3.20 -6.07 -3.66
N ILE A 182 -4.42 -5.92 -4.19
CA ILE A 182 -4.69 -5.26 -5.47
C ILE A 182 -4.19 -3.81 -5.43
N GLY A 183 -4.54 -3.08 -4.36
CA GLY A 183 -4.14 -1.69 -4.17
C GLY A 183 -2.63 -1.53 -4.15
N GLY A 184 -1.93 -2.21 -3.24
CA GLY A 184 -0.48 -2.10 -3.12
C GLY A 184 0.26 -2.51 -4.40
N LEU A 185 -0.18 -3.59 -5.07
CA LEU A 185 0.41 -4.01 -6.35
C LEU A 185 0.21 -2.99 -7.47
N TYR A 186 -0.97 -2.37 -7.55
CA TYR A 186 -1.25 -1.33 -8.52
C TYR A 186 -0.35 -0.11 -8.28
N GLU A 187 -0.27 0.36 -7.04
CA GLU A 187 0.52 1.52 -6.67
C GLU A 187 2.03 1.33 -6.91
N HIS A 188 2.51 0.10 -6.77
CA HIS A 188 3.87 -0.32 -7.09
C HIS A 188 4.10 -0.71 -8.55
N SER A 189 3.04 -0.83 -9.35
CA SER A 189 3.14 -1.34 -10.73
C SER A 189 3.89 -0.42 -11.67
N GLY A 190 3.99 0.88 -11.34
CA GLY A 190 4.50 1.89 -12.27
C GLY A 190 3.50 2.38 -13.32
N PHE A 191 2.28 1.82 -13.35
CA PHE A 191 1.17 2.27 -14.19
C PHE A 191 0.30 3.30 -13.47
N ASP A 192 -0.27 4.23 -14.23
CA ASP A 192 -1.30 5.16 -13.80
C ASP A 192 -2.47 5.13 -14.80
N PHE A 193 -3.53 4.42 -14.43
CA PHE A 193 -4.74 4.30 -15.23
C PHE A 193 -5.64 5.54 -15.15
N ALA A 194 -5.43 6.46 -14.20
CA ALA A 194 -6.17 7.72 -14.15
C ALA A 194 -5.91 8.60 -15.38
N ARG A 195 -4.81 8.35 -16.13
CA ARG A 195 -4.50 9.06 -17.37
C ARG A 195 -5.58 8.89 -18.45
N SER A 196 -6.30 7.77 -18.50
CA SER A 196 -7.41 7.60 -19.47
C SER A 196 -8.58 8.54 -19.16
N LEU A 197 -8.82 8.81 -17.88
CA LEU A 197 -9.97 9.55 -17.39
C LEU A 197 -9.81 11.07 -17.56
N ARG A 198 -8.58 11.58 -17.49
CA ARG A 198 -8.30 13.03 -17.54
C ARG A 198 -8.31 13.65 -18.95
N GLY A 199 -8.58 12.85 -19.99
CA GLY A 199 -8.45 13.27 -21.40
C GLY A 199 -9.74 13.69 -22.12
N GLU A 200 -10.93 13.45 -21.56
CA GLU A 200 -12.19 13.69 -22.27
C GLU A 200 -12.83 15.05 -21.98
N LYS A 201 -13.16 15.80 -23.04
CA LYS A 201 -14.06 16.97 -22.95
C LYS A 201 -15.40 16.49 -22.38
N SER A 202 -15.73 16.91 -21.16
CA SER A 202 -16.94 16.48 -20.46
C SER A 202 -17.68 17.65 -19.83
N THR A 203 -18.95 17.44 -19.48
CA THR A 203 -19.78 18.43 -18.77
C THR A 203 -19.24 18.64 -17.35
N PRO A 204 -19.42 19.82 -16.71
CA PRO A 204 -18.85 20.10 -15.40
C PRO A 204 -19.14 19.05 -14.31
N ALA A 205 -20.37 18.52 -14.28
CA ALA A 205 -20.76 17.46 -13.34
C ALA A 205 -20.04 16.13 -13.62
N ARG A 206 -19.91 15.76 -14.90
CA ARG A 206 -19.13 14.57 -15.31
C ARG A 206 -17.66 14.79 -14.99
N THR A 207 -17.11 15.97 -15.24
CA THR A 207 -15.73 16.34 -14.88
C THR A 207 -15.48 16.17 -13.39
N PHE A 208 -16.43 16.58 -12.53
CA PHE A 208 -16.29 16.41 -11.08
C PHE A 208 -16.21 14.92 -10.68
N ILE A 209 -17.15 14.09 -11.11
CA ILE A 209 -17.15 12.65 -10.79
C ILE A 209 -15.92 11.95 -11.37
N VAL A 210 -15.57 12.26 -12.62
CA VAL A 210 -14.40 11.70 -13.30
C VAL A 210 -13.12 12.07 -12.56
N ASN A 211 -12.98 13.31 -12.09
CA ASN A 211 -11.82 13.73 -11.31
C ASN A 211 -11.74 13.00 -9.96
N LEU A 212 -12.86 12.82 -9.25
CA LEU A 212 -12.87 12.05 -8.00
C LEU A 212 -12.39 10.61 -8.22
N ILE A 213 -12.88 9.95 -9.28
CA ILE A 213 -12.45 8.59 -9.63
C ILE A 213 -10.98 8.58 -10.07
N ALA A 214 -10.56 9.55 -10.90
CA ALA A 214 -9.19 9.67 -11.38
C ALA A 214 -8.20 9.94 -10.25
N ASP A 215 -8.58 10.69 -9.22
CA ASP A 215 -7.72 10.93 -8.06
C ASP A 215 -7.57 9.66 -7.22
N LYS A 216 -8.63 8.84 -7.09
CA LYS A 216 -8.57 7.55 -6.38
C LYS A 216 -7.88 6.44 -7.18
N LEU A 217 -7.85 6.55 -8.50
CA LEU A 217 -7.15 5.62 -9.38
C LEU A 217 -5.72 6.05 -9.69
N SER A 218 -5.26 7.24 -9.28
CA SER A 218 -3.91 7.69 -9.66
C SER A 218 -2.85 7.14 -8.72
N SER A 219 -1.80 6.55 -9.29
CA SER A 219 -0.61 6.12 -8.54
C SER A 219 0.43 7.23 -8.34
N HIS A 220 0.06 8.47 -8.66
CA HIS A 220 0.97 9.62 -8.60
C HIS A 220 1.43 9.94 -7.18
N ALA A 221 0.53 9.84 -6.19
CA ALA A 221 0.87 10.12 -4.80
C ALA A 221 1.96 9.18 -4.27
N HIS A 222 1.86 7.88 -4.59
CA HIS A 222 2.89 6.92 -4.24
C HIS A 222 4.21 7.20 -4.98
N ALA A 223 4.15 7.57 -6.25
CA ALA A 223 5.34 7.93 -7.02
C ALA A 223 6.09 9.13 -6.39
N GLU A 224 5.38 10.16 -5.96
CA GLU A 224 5.97 11.32 -5.27
C GLU A 224 6.59 10.93 -3.93
N HIS A 225 5.92 10.06 -3.19
CA HIS A 225 6.44 9.51 -1.95
C HIS A 225 7.80 8.80 -2.12
N HIS A 226 7.94 7.94 -3.13
CA HIS A 226 9.23 7.28 -3.43
C HIS A 226 10.35 8.27 -3.82
N ARG A 227 10.00 9.48 -4.26
CA ARG A 227 10.95 10.53 -4.66
C ARG A 227 11.30 11.48 -3.52
N ARG A 228 10.37 11.73 -2.59
CA ARG A 228 10.42 12.82 -1.62
C ARG A 228 10.20 12.29 -0.21
N SER A 229 11.23 12.31 0.62
CA SER A 229 11.17 11.78 1.99
C SER A 229 10.27 12.55 2.96
N ASN A 230 9.81 13.75 2.59
CA ASN A 230 8.86 14.54 3.40
C ASN A 230 7.39 14.23 3.07
N VAL A 231 7.14 13.56 1.95
CA VAL A 231 5.82 13.10 1.53
C VAL A 231 5.57 11.74 2.17
N SER A 232 4.46 11.62 2.88
CA SER A 232 3.96 10.33 3.36
C SER A 232 2.93 9.82 2.38
N PHE A 233 2.82 8.49 2.32
CA PHE A 233 1.83 7.80 1.53
C PHE A 233 1.42 6.55 2.27
N SER A 234 0.12 6.33 2.38
CA SER A 234 -0.46 5.12 2.93
C SER A 234 -1.05 4.35 1.76
N ASP A 235 -0.69 3.07 1.59
CA ASP A 235 -0.87 2.28 0.36
C ASP A 235 -2.32 1.82 0.14
N GLY A 236 -2.75 1.86 -1.13
CA GLY A 236 -3.85 1.04 -1.67
C GLY A 236 -5.28 1.59 -1.60
N PHE A 237 -6.20 0.84 -2.23
CA PHE A 237 -7.66 1.01 -2.30
C PHE A 237 -8.40 0.94 -0.93
N GLY A 238 -7.65 1.04 0.16
CA GLY A 238 -8.10 1.02 1.55
C GLY A 238 -7.35 2.01 2.46
N SER A 239 -6.20 2.54 2.03
CA SER A 239 -5.71 3.79 2.60
C SER A 239 -6.41 4.93 1.87
N SER A 240 -7.22 5.66 2.61
CA SER A 240 -7.95 6.80 2.07
C SER A 240 -7.06 8.02 1.85
N GLY A 241 -5.79 7.98 2.30
CA GLY A 241 -4.91 9.14 2.44
C GLY A 241 -5.45 10.15 3.44
N ILE A 242 -6.31 9.70 4.38
CA ILE A 242 -6.94 10.57 5.38
C ILE A 242 -5.89 11.09 6.33
N CYS A 243 -5.04 10.21 6.88
CA CYS A 243 -3.96 10.66 7.76
C CYS A 243 -3.04 11.65 7.03
N ASP A 244 -2.65 11.36 5.79
CA ASP A 244 -1.80 12.27 5.00
C ASP A 244 -2.44 13.64 4.76
N THR A 245 -3.76 13.69 4.60
CA THR A 245 -4.52 14.93 4.44
C THR A 245 -4.63 15.70 5.76
N VAL A 246 -4.99 15.01 6.85
CA VAL A 246 -5.15 15.59 8.19
C VAL A 246 -3.82 16.17 8.69
N PHE A 247 -2.72 15.44 8.50
CA PHE A 247 -1.39 15.86 8.94
C PHE A 247 -0.62 16.66 7.89
N ARG A 248 -1.24 16.96 6.74
CA ARG A 248 -0.65 17.76 5.65
C ARG A 248 0.68 17.19 5.13
N THR A 249 0.81 15.87 5.07
CA THR A 249 1.96 15.15 4.54
C THR A 249 1.73 14.58 3.14
N ARG A 250 0.54 14.80 2.56
CA ARG A 250 0.23 14.48 1.16
C ARG A 250 1.14 15.26 0.20
N TRP A 251 1.45 14.69 -0.96
CA TRP A 251 2.44 15.21 -1.92
C TRP A 251 2.24 16.67 -2.35
N ASP A 252 1.00 17.11 -2.52
CA ASP A 252 0.59 18.46 -2.92
C ASP A 252 0.46 19.42 -1.72
N LEU A 253 0.41 18.91 -0.50
CA LEU A 253 0.33 19.71 0.74
C LEU A 253 1.70 19.91 1.39
N ALA A 254 2.60 18.94 1.22
CA ALA A 254 3.90 18.89 1.90
C ALA A 254 4.84 20.05 1.52
N ASP A 255 4.69 20.64 0.33
CA ASP A 255 5.49 21.80 -0.10
C ASP A 255 5.01 23.11 0.53
N GLY A 256 3.71 23.24 0.83
CA GLY A 256 3.17 24.39 1.53
C GLY A 256 3.60 24.48 3.00
N ALA A 257 4.00 23.36 3.60
CA ALA A 257 4.56 23.29 4.96
C ALA A 257 6.06 23.64 4.99
N ALA A 258 6.75 23.54 3.85
CA ALA A 258 8.13 23.95 3.67
C ALA A 258 8.16 25.32 2.98
N ALA A 259 7.55 26.34 3.58
CA ALA A 259 7.94 27.70 3.23
C ALA A 259 9.47 27.77 3.40
N PRO A 260 10.23 28.22 2.38
CA PRO A 260 11.66 28.43 2.55
C PRO A 260 11.82 29.33 3.79
N PRO A 261 12.84 29.09 4.65
CA PRO A 261 13.05 29.93 5.81
C PRO A 261 13.08 31.39 5.34
N GLN A 262 12.06 32.15 5.74
CA GLN A 262 12.00 33.60 5.53
C GLN A 262 13.16 34.17 6.35
N GLY A 263 14.33 34.28 5.74
CA GLY A 263 15.55 34.60 6.48
C GLY A 263 16.86 34.29 5.77
N ALA A 264 16.89 33.59 4.64
CA ALA A 264 18.06 33.63 3.76
C ALA A 264 18.07 35.00 3.06
N GLN A 265 18.58 36.02 3.75
CA GLN A 265 18.93 37.27 3.10
C GLN A 265 19.91 36.95 1.95
N PRO A 266 19.73 37.54 0.76
CA PRO A 266 20.74 37.46 -0.28
C PRO A 266 22.05 37.97 0.31
N VAL A 267 23.11 37.17 0.22
CA VAL A 267 24.46 37.61 0.58
C VAL A 267 24.76 38.84 -0.29
N PRO A 268 24.87 40.06 0.27
CA PRO A 268 25.20 41.23 -0.50
C PRO A 268 26.70 41.20 -0.72
N GLY A 269 27.11 41.03 -1.98
CA GLY A 269 28.47 41.36 -2.41
C GLY A 269 29.26 40.20 -2.95
N GLU A 270 29.12 39.96 -4.25
CA GLU A 270 30.29 39.81 -5.12
C GLU A 270 30.06 40.73 -6.32
N GLY A 271 30.33 42.02 -6.08
CA GLY A 271 30.59 42.97 -7.14
C GLY A 271 32.10 43.05 -7.37
N GLY A 272 32.51 43.04 -8.64
CA GLY A 272 33.88 43.30 -9.09
C GLY A 272 34.67 42.02 -9.36
N ALA A 273 35.32 41.84 -10.50
CA ALA A 273 35.88 42.83 -11.41
C ALA A 273 35.75 42.37 -12.87
N ALA A 274 35.52 43.36 -13.74
CA ALA A 274 35.93 43.28 -15.12
C ALA A 274 37.46 43.20 -15.18
N ASP A 275 37.98 42.33 -16.05
CA ASP A 275 39.11 42.55 -16.95
C ASP A 275 39.02 41.55 -18.11
#